data_AF-V6LKG8-F1
#
_entry.id   AF-V6LKG8-F1
#
_cell.length_a   1.000
_cell.length_b   1.000
_cell.length_c   1.000
_cell.angle_alpha   90.00
_cell.angle_beta   90.00
_cell.angle_gamma   90.00
#
_symmetry.space_group_name_H-M   'P 1'
#
loop_
_entity.id
_entity.type
_entity.pdbx_description
1 polymer ?
#
loop_
_entity_poly.entity_id
_entity_poly.type
_entity_poly.pdbx_seq_one_letter_code
_entity_poly.pdbx_strand_id
1 'polypeptide(L)'
;MSLFSELNLPINPLDLLQISRRQPCPKCSKMSHWYCSSCGIPVTIPKIDVPSLPIPLTTLFYPGENLKKSSVQLVNALQIENFNVDIIDFQKKPEDGSILLFPSEDAVELSSINLKETKHIYVLDCTWPQAYKCIQSNFLLNIQKVKICNHKTEFWRPHGKGENSSYLSTCECIYWLNKEISSLLELNQNYDGIMTLFVAQACLVKQQMYQQGRVVIALGRKGEKQYGGWLDLEKSLKDKYETNDSH
;
A
#
# COMPACT_ATOMS: atom_id res chain seq x y z
N MET A 1 -0.94 18.39 7.63
CA MET A 1 -0.02 18.24 6.48
C MET A 1 -0.40 16.97 5.75
N SER A 2 -0.11 16.86 4.46
CA SER A 2 -0.41 15.64 3.69
C SER A 2 0.68 14.61 3.94
N LEU A 3 0.33 13.31 3.98
CA LEU A 3 1.34 12.24 4.09
C LEU A 3 2.42 12.40 3.00
N PHE A 4 2.05 12.83 1.80
CA PHE A 4 2.98 13.01 0.68
C PHE A 4 4.07 14.04 0.97
N SER A 5 3.78 15.09 1.74
CA SER A 5 4.80 16.08 2.12
C SER A 5 5.80 15.56 3.15
N GLU A 6 5.44 14.54 3.93
CA GLU A 6 6.28 13.99 5.00
C GLU A 6 7.22 12.86 4.51
N LEU A 7 6.87 12.18 3.42
CA LEU A 7 7.62 11.02 2.89
C LEU A 7 8.96 11.40 2.24
N ASN A 8 10.06 10.80 2.68
CA ASN A 8 11.39 10.91 2.07
C ASN A 8 11.60 9.76 1.08
N LEU A 9 10.91 9.87 -0.06
CA LEU A 9 10.96 8.88 -1.14
C LEU A 9 12.35 8.82 -1.80
N PRO A 10 12.84 7.61 -2.16
CA PRO A 10 14.14 7.42 -2.82
C PRO A 10 14.18 7.92 -4.27
N ILE A 11 13.01 8.16 -4.88
CA ILE A 11 12.87 8.70 -6.24
C ILE A 11 11.77 9.74 -6.22
N ASN A 12 12.00 10.87 -6.91
CA ASN A 12 10.98 11.89 -7.10
C ASN A 12 9.80 11.28 -7.92
N PRO A 13 8.57 11.25 -7.39
CA PRO A 13 7.41 10.71 -8.09
C PRO A 13 7.11 11.38 -9.44
N LEU A 14 7.52 12.65 -9.62
CA LEU A 14 7.34 13.39 -10.86
C LEU A 14 8.23 12.85 -12.00
N ASP A 15 9.40 12.30 -11.69
CA ASP A 15 10.29 11.69 -12.68
C ASP A 15 9.67 10.43 -13.29
N LEU A 16 8.93 9.68 -12.48
CA LEU A 16 8.21 8.49 -12.95
C LEU A 16 7.12 8.83 -13.97
N LEU A 17 6.56 10.04 -13.93
CA LEU A 17 5.59 10.52 -14.93
C LEU A 17 6.23 10.78 -16.29
N GLN A 18 7.54 11.05 -16.35
CA GLN A 18 8.26 11.26 -17.62
C GLN A 18 8.45 9.96 -18.40
N ILE A 19 8.33 8.81 -17.73
CA ILE A 19 8.30 7.52 -18.40
C ILE A 19 6.96 7.43 -19.14
N SER A 20 6.97 7.57 -20.46
CA SER A 20 5.74 7.49 -21.28
C SER A 20 5.59 6.15 -22.01
N ARG A 21 6.68 5.38 -22.14
CA ARG A 21 6.72 4.14 -22.92
C ARG A 21 6.16 2.95 -22.14
N ARG A 22 5.37 2.12 -22.82
CA ARG A 22 5.01 0.77 -22.36
C ARG A 22 6.01 -0.24 -22.91
N GLN A 23 6.27 -1.31 -22.16
CA GLN A 23 7.13 -2.43 -22.56
C GLN A 23 6.45 -3.77 -22.24
N PRO A 24 6.77 -4.86 -22.97
CA PRO A 24 6.22 -6.18 -22.66
C PRO A 24 6.73 -6.66 -21.29
N CYS A 25 5.82 -7.13 -20.43
CA CYS A 25 6.17 -7.74 -19.16
C CYS A 25 7.08 -8.97 -19.38
N PRO A 26 8.22 -9.11 -18.67
CA PRO A 26 9.15 -10.22 -18.90
C PRO A 26 8.58 -11.60 -18.52
N LYS A 27 7.52 -11.64 -17.68
CA LYS A 27 6.88 -12.89 -17.24
C LYS A 27 5.67 -13.30 -18.10
N CYS A 28 4.89 -12.34 -18.60
CA CYS A 28 3.62 -12.66 -19.29
C CYS A 28 3.43 -11.93 -20.64
N SER A 29 4.43 -11.19 -21.09
CA SER A 29 4.46 -10.43 -22.36
C SER A 29 3.41 -9.33 -22.53
N LYS A 30 2.53 -9.11 -21.55
CA LYS A 30 1.54 -8.03 -21.59
C LYS A 30 2.23 -6.67 -21.54
N MET A 31 1.88 -5.80 -22.50
CA MET A 31 2.35 -4.42 -22.53
C MET A 31 1.95 -3.68 -21.26
N SER A 32 2.94 -3.27 -20.48
CA SER A 32 2.77 -2.63 -19.17
C SER A 32 3.58 -1.35 -19.14
N HIS A 33 3.13 -0.39 -18.32
CA HIS A 33 3.82 0.88 -18.13
C HIS A 33 4.88 0.69 -17.03
N TRP A 34 4.67 1.22 -15.83
CA TRP A 34 5.61 1.09 -14.72
C TRP A 34 5.87 -0.35 -14.25
N TYR A 35 4.79 -1.09 -14.01
CA TYR A 35 4.81 -2.46 -13.51
C TYR A 35 3.69 -3.28 -14.17
N CYS A 36 3.82 -4.60 -14.17
CA CYS A 36 2.78 -5.48 -14.66
C CYS A 36 1.71 -5.71 -13.60
N SER A 37 0.51 -5.17 -13.79
CA SER A 37 -0.60 -5.32 -12.83
C SER A 37 -1.08 -6.77 -12.64
N SER A 38 -0.73 -7.68 -13.56
CA SER A 38 -1.07 -9.11 -13.42
C SER A 38 -0.01 -9.92 -12.69
N CYS A 39 1.27 -9.56 -12.88
CA CYS A 39 2.39 -10.33 -12.34
C CYS A 39 2.98 -9.71 -11.07
N GLY A 40 2.74 -8.42 -10.84
CA GLY A 40 3.31 -7.68 -9.71
C GLY A 40 4.81 -7.50 -9.81
N ILE A 41 5.35 -7.34 -11.01
CA ILE A 41 6.78 -7.18 -11.24
C ILE A 41 7.08 -5.85 -11.96
N PRO A 42 8.26 -5.25 -11.72
CA PRO A 42 8.66 -4.02 -12.39
C PRO A 42 8.80 -4.24 -13.91
N VAL A 43 8.56 -3.19 -14.70
CA VAL A 43 8.66 -3.25 -16.17
C VAL A 43 9.47 -2.08 -16.73
N THR A 44 9.12 -0.84 -16.42
CA THR A 44 9.86 0.35 -16.90
C THR A 44 10.42 1.23 -15.79
N ILE A 45 10.03 0.97 -14.54
CA ILE A 45 10.53 1.73 -13.40
C ILE A 45 11.99 1.38 -13.11
N PRO A 46 12.79 2.36 -12.65
CA PRO A 46 14.08 2.07 -12.05
C PRO A 46 13.92 1.21 -10.80
N LYS A 47 15.04 0.59 -10.36
CA LYS A 47 15.08 -0.10 -9.07
C LYS A 47 14.81 0.93 -7.96
N ILE A 48 13.85 0.63 -7.09
CA ILE A 48 13.54 1.42 -5.90
C ILE A 48 14.02 0.59 -4.72
N ASP A 49 15.07 1.04 -4.05
CA ASP A 49 15.61 0.33 -2.89
C ASP A 49 14.69 0.56 -1.68
N VAL A 50 14.18 -0.56 -1.15
CA VAL A 50 13.41 -0.60 0.09
C VAL A 50 14.08 -1.63 1.00
N PRO A 51 14.31 -1.33 2.29
CA PRO A 51 14.82 -2.31 3.22
C PRO A 51 13.96 -3.57 3.25
N SER A 52 14.58 -4.72 3.54
CA SER A 52 13.86 -5.96 3.80
C SER A 52 12.82 -5.75 4.90
N LEU A 53 11.67 -6.40 4.79
CA LEU A 53 10.68 -6.36 5.86
C LEU A 53 11.23 -7.12 7.07
N PRO A 54 11.12 -6.56 8.28
CA PRO A 54 11.79 -7.10 9.47
C PRO A 54 11.14 -8.40 9.96
N ILE A 55 9.88 -8.60 9.58
CA ILE A 55 9.11 -9.83 9.80
C ILE A 55 8.51 -10.21 8.44
N PRO A 56 8.59 -11.48 8.00
CA PRO A 56 7.91 -11.98 6.82
C PRO A 56 6.44 -11.55 6.78
N LEU A 57 6.02 -10.97 5.65
CA LEU A 57 4.67 -10.45 5.46
C LEU A 57 4.04 -11.04 4.21
N THR A 58 2.86 -11.62 4.35
CA THR A 58 2.05 -12.08 3.22
C THR A 58 0.74 -11.31 3.15
N THR A 59 0.50 -10.66 2.02
CA THR A 59 -0.83 -10.15 1.69
C THR A 59 -1.67 -11.27 1.09
N LEU A 60 -2.86 -11.47 1.63
CA LEU A 60 -3.76 -12.57 1.34
C LEU A 60 -5.04 -12.11 0.63
N PHE A 61 -5.35 -12.76 -0.50
CA PHE A 61 -6.52 -12.43 -1.32
C PHE A 61 -7.65 -13.42 -1.12
N TYR A 62 -8.88 -12.91 -1.08
CA TYR A 62 -10.04 -13.78 -1.19
C TYR A 62 -10.08 -14.44 -2.59
N PRO A 63 -10.34 -15.75 -2.71
CA PRO A 63 -10.41 -16.42 -4.01
C PRO A 63 -11.39 -15.75 -4.97
N GLY A 64 -10.93 -15.42 -6.17
CA GLY A 64 -11.72 -14.71 -7.20
C GLY A 64 -11.56 -13.19 -7.19
N GLU A 65 -10.77 -12.62 -6.28
CA GLU A 65 -10.43 -11.19 -6.30
C GLU A 65 -9.62 -10.77 -7.52
N ASN A 66 -9.85 -9.55 -8.00
CA ASN A 66 -9.12 -9.00 -9.14
C ASN A 66 -7.85 -8.29 -8.69
N LEU A 67 -6.78 -9.07 -8.57
CA LEU A 67 -5.43 -8.63 -8.23
C LEU A 67 -4.96 -7.38 -9.00
N LYS A 68 -5.37 -7.20 -10.27
CA LYS A 68 -4.92 -6.09 -11.12
C LYS A 68 -5.35 -4.71 -10.63
N LYS A 69 -6.41 -4.65 -9.82
CA LYS A 69 -6.97 -3.38 -9.30
C LYS A 69 -6.44 -3.02 -7.91
N SER A 70 -5.79 -3.97 -7.24
CA SER A 70 -5.32 -3.78 -5.88
C SER A 70 -4.07 -2.89 -5.80
N SER A 71 -4.03 -2.07 -4.74
CA SER A 71 -2.85 -1.30 -4.34
C SER A 71 -1.66 -2.18 -3.94
N VAL A 72 -1.87 -3.45 -3.58
CA VAL A 72 -0.80 -4.41 -3.26
C VAL A 72 0.20 -4.57 -4.41
N GLN A 73 -0.23 -4.40 -5.67
CA GLN A 73 0.64 -4.59 -6.83
C GLN A 73 1.68 -3.47 -6.92
N LEU A 74 1.40 -2.33 -6.29
CA LEU A 74 2.39 -1.26 -6.11
C LEU A 74 3.53 -1.74 -5.22
N VAL A 75 3.22 -2.42 -4.11
CA VAL A 75 4.22 -2.96 -3.20
C VAL A 75 4.94 -4.17 -3.83
N ASN A 76 4.19 -5.08 -4.44
CA ASN A 76 4.75 -6.28 -5.07
C ASN A 76 5.75 -5.93 -6.18
N ALA A 77 5.46 -4.88 -6.97
CA ALA A 77 6.36 -4.42 -8.03
C ALA A 77 7.71 -3.89 -7.52
N LEU A 78 7.83 -3.56 -6.23
CA LEU A 78 9.10 -3.17 -5.61
C LEU A 78 10.01 -4.37 -5.33
N GLN A 79 9.47 -5.60 -5.35
CA GLN A 79 10.20 -6.85 -5.09
C GLN A 79 10.96 -6.81 -3.75
N ILE A 80 10.29 -6.28 -2.71
CA ILE A 80 10.85 -6.16 -1.36
C ILE A 80 11.10 -7.56 -0.80
N GLU A 81 12.28 -7.78 -0.22
CA GLU A 81 12.57 -9.01 0.51
C GLU A 81 11.60 -9.21 1.68
N ASN A 82 11.24 -10.46 1.97
CA ASN A 82 10.26 -10.87 2.98
C ASN A 82 8.81 -10.43 2.71
N PHE A 83 8.50 -9.85 1.53
CA PHE A 83 7.13 -9.55 1.13
C PHE A 83 6.58 -10.58 0.14
N ASN A 84 5.37 -11.08 0.41
CA ASN A 84 4.68 -12.06 -0.41
C ASN A 84 3.23 -11.67 -0.67
N VAL A 85 2.67 -12.23 -1.75
CA VAL A 85 1.28 -12.05 -2.19
C VAL A 85 0.73 -13.43 -2.50
N ASP A 86 -0.34 -13.86 -1.83
CA ASP A 86 -0.90 -15.19 -2.00
C ASP A 86 -2.43 -15.23 -1.87
N ILE A 87 -3.07 -16.25 -2.45
CA ILE A 87 -4.51 -16.45 -2.34
C ILE A 87 -4.81 -17.26 -1.08
N ILE A 88 -5.87 -16.88 -0.36
CA ILE A 88 -6.30 -17.60 0.84
C ILE A 88 -6.65 -19.03 0.49
N ASP A 89 -5.97 -19.95 1.18
CA ASP A 89 -6.27 -21.37 1.18
C ASP A 89 -6.96 -21.74 2.50
N PHE A 90 -8.28 -21.89 2.45
CA PHE A 90 -9.10 -22.19 3.61
C PHE A 90 -8.86 -23.59 4.21
N GLN A 91 -8.07 -24.45 3.55
CA GLN A 91 -7.70 -25.76 4.05
C GLN A 91 -6.44 -25.72 4.92
N LYS A 92 -5.65 -24.64 4.83
CA LYS A 92 -4.41 -24.48 5.61
C LYS A 92 -4.70 -23.87 6.96
N LYS A 93 -3.69 -23.91 7.82
CA LYS A 93 -3.57 -23.12 9.06
C LYS A 93 -2.47 -22.08 8.89
N PRO A 94 -2.55 -20.93 9.57
CA PRO A 94 -1.48 -19.95 9.56
C PRO A 94 -0.29 -20.53 10.32
N GLU A 95 0.91 -20.02 10.06
CA GLU A 95 2.10 -20.44 10.80
C GLU A 95 1.98 -20.10 12.29
N ASP A 96 2.47 -20.98 13.17
CA ASP A 96 2.51 -20.73 14.60
C ASP A 96 3.40 -19.51 14.92
N GLY A 97 2.88 -18.56 15.69
CA GLY A 97 3.55 -17.28 15.97
C GLY A 97 3.25 -16.20 14.92
N SER A 98 2.24 -16.40 14.08
CA SER A 98 1.75 -15.38 13.15
C SER A 98 0.76 -14.41 13.78
N ILE A 99 0.75 -13.17 13.27
CA ILE A 99 -0.27 -12.16 13.57
C ILE A 99 -1.02 -11.73 12.31
N LEU A 100 -2.22 -11.18 12.48
CA LEU A 100 -3.07 -10.68 11.40
C LEU A 100 -3.32 -9.19 11.58
N LEU A 101 -2.99 -8.37 10.57
CA LEU A 101 -3.45 -6.98 10.53
C LEU A 101 -4.93 -6.95 10.16
N PHE A 102 -5.78 -6.76 11.18
CA PHE A 102 -7.23 -6.66 11.00
C PHE A 102 -7.86 -5.86 12.15
N PRO A 103 -8.51 -4.71 11.87
CA PRO A 103 -9.02 -3.81 12.91
C PRO A 103 -10.39 -4.27 13.42
N SER A 104 -10.44 -5.38 14.14
CA SER A 104 -11.62 -5.85 14.87
C SER A 104 -11.61 -5.40 16.33
N GLU A 105 -12.72 -5.62 17.04
CA GLU A 105 -12.88 -5.25 18.45
C GLU A 105 -11.88 -5.98 19.36
N ASP A 106 -11.51 -7.22 19.03
CA ASP A 106 -10.51 -8.04 19.73
C ASP A 106 -9.05 -7.75 19.31
N ALA A 107 -8.82 -6.82 18.39
CA ALA A 107 -7.48 -6.49 17.92
C ALA A 107 -6.73 -5.59 18.92
N VAL A 108 -5.50 -5.98 19.22
CA VAL A 108 -4.57 -5.24 20.09
C VAL A 108 -3.65 -4.32 19.27
N GLU A 109 -3.02 -3.36 19.93
CA GLU A 109 -1.99 -2.53 19.30
C GLU A 109 -0.69 -3.33 19.11
N LEU A 110 0.10 -2.99 18.08
CA LEU A 110 1.39 -3.64 17.82
C LEU A 110 2.37 -3.52 18.99
N SER A 111 2.31 -2.42 19.74
CA SER A 111 3.07 -2.19 20.98
C SER A 111 2.83 -3.26 22.05
N SER A 112 1.70 -3.98 22.00
CA SER A 112 1.35 -5.05 22.94
C SER A 112 1.81 -6.43 22.49
N ILE A 113 2.43 -6.54 21.31
CA ILE A 113 2.91 -7.79 20.72
C ILE A 113 4.42 -7.93 20.95
N ASN A 114 4.87 -9.14 21.27
CA ASN A 114 6.28 -9.48 21.23
C ASN A 114 6.74 -9.65 19.77
N LEU A 115 7.11 -8.55 19.13
CA LEU A 115 7.54 -8.52 17.72
C LEU A 115 8.81 -9.35 17.47
N LYS A 116 9.66 -9.56 18.48
CA LYS A 116 10.87 -10.39 18.36
C LYS A 116 10.56 -11.89 18.24
N GLU A 117 9.42 -12.33 18.75
CA GLU A 117 8.94 -13.71 18.66
C GLU A 117 7.91 -13.91 17.53
N THR A 118 7.49 -12.82 16.89
CA THR A 118 6.53 -12.86 15.78
C THR A 118 7.23 -13.41 14.54
N LYS A 119 6.70 -14.51 13.99
CA LYS A 119 7.31 -15.20 12.85
C LYS A 119 6.80 -14.73 11.50
N HIS A 120 5.52 -14.36 11.44
CA HIS A 120 4.86 -13.99 10.20
C HIS A 120 3.74 -12.98 10.42
N ILE A 121 3.50 -12.12 9.43
CA ILE A 121 2.39 -11.19 9.42
C ILE A 121 1.51 -11.46 8.21
N TYR A 122 0.21 -11.55 8.43
CA TYR A 122 -0.79 -11.61 7.37
C TYR A 122 -1.54 -10.29 7.25
N VAL A 123 -1.80 -9.85 6.02
CA VAL A 123 -2.65 -8.70 5.70
C VAL A 123 -3.74 -9.17 4.75
N LEU A 124 -5.01 -8.86 5.01
CA LEU A 124 -6.10 -9.21 4.09
C LEU A 124 -6.30 -8.12 3.05
N ASP A 125 -6.34 -8.51 1.78
CA ASP A 125 -6.63 -7.62 0.66
C ASP A 125 -7.86 -8.10 -0.10
N CYS A 126 -9.01 -7.68 0.42
CA CYS A 126 -10.32 -8.03 -0.09
C CYS A 126 -11.36 -7.01 0.43
N THR A 127 -12.60 -7.13 -0.04
CA THR A 127 -13.69 -6.29 0.48
C THR A 127 -14.01 -6.63 1.94
N TRP A 128 -14.53 -5.68 2.71
CA TRP A 128 -14.93 -5.91 4.11
C TRP A 128 -15.79 -7.18 4.32
N PRO A 129 -16.87 -7.43 3.54
CA PRO A 129 -17.63 -8.66 3.70
C PRO A 129 -16.82 -9.94 3.49
N GLN A 130 -15.86 -9.94 2.57
CA GLN A 130 -14.96 -11.08 2.36
C GLN A 130 -13.98 -11.23 3.53
N ALA A 131 -13.41 -10.13 4.00
CA ALA A 131 -12.48 -10.15 5.12
C ALA A 131 -13.15 -10.71 6.39
N TYR A 132 -14.41 -10.34 6.67
CA TYR A 132 -15.19 -10.93 7.77
C TYR A 132 -15.41 -12.44 7.60
N LYS A 133 -15.62 -12.94 6.36
CA LYS A 133 -15.68 -14.39 6.11
C LYS A 133 -14.32 -15.06 6.35
N CYS A 134 -13.23 -14.40 5.98
CA CYS A 134 -11.87 -14.93 6.19
C CYS A 134 -11.56 -15.12 7.67
N ILE A 135 -11.81 -14.10 8.51
CA ILE A 135 -11.51 -14.20 9.94
C ILE A 135 -12.40 -15.20 10.68
N GLN A 136 -13.56 -15.57 10.12
CA GLN A 136 -14.45 -16.59 10.65
C GLN A 136 -14.10 -18.01 10.18
N SER A 137 -13.16 -18.14 9.23
CA SER A 137 -12.72 -19.43 8.72
C SER A 137 -11.70 -20.09 9.65
N ASN A 138 -11.59 -21.42 9.60
CA ASN A 138 -10.60 -22.18 10.38
C ASN A 138 -9.15 -21.69 10.19
N PHE A 139 -8.85 -21.08 9.04
CA PHE A 139 -7.52 -20.54 8.75
C PHE A 139 -7.17 -19.30 9.59
N LEU A 140 -8.12 -18.43 9.95
CA LEU A 140 -7.80 -17.18 10.69
C LEU A 140 -8.60 -17.02 11.99
N LEU A 141 -9.38 -18.04 12.40
CA LEU A 141 -10.28 -17.93 13.54
C LEU A 141 -9.59 -17.51 14.83
N ASN A 142 -8.42 -18.12 15.13
CA ASN A 142 -7.71 -17.95 16.40
C ASN A 142 -6.38 -17.19 16.26
N ILE A 143 -6.15 -16.53 15.12
CA ILE A 143 -4.91 -15.76 14.94
C ILE A 143 -4.95 -14.49 15.79
N GLN A 144 -3.82 -14.11 16.38
CA GLN A 144 -3.69 -12.84 17.10
C GLN A 144 -3.89 -11.69 16.11
N LYS A 145 -4.90 -10.86 16.36
CA LYS A 145 -5.22 -9.71 15.50
C LYS A 145 -4.55 -8.46 16.05
N VAL A 146 -3.98 -7.67 15.16
CA VAL A 146 -3.38 -6.37 15.45
C VAL A 146 -4.05 -5.28 14.63
N LYS A 147 -4.02 -4.06 15.17
CA LYS A 147 -4.49 -2.85 14.49
C LYS A 147 -3.40 -1.79 14.51
N ILE A 148 -3.42 -0.95 13.49
CA ILE A 148 -2.63 0.28 13.42
C ILE A 148 -3.62 1.43 13.66
N CYS A 149 -3.28 2.36 14.53
CA CYS A 149 -4.15 3.46 14.94
C CYS A 149 -3.69 4.80 14.32
N ASN A 150 -4.61 5.76 14.20
CA ASN A 150 -4.30 7.19 13.99
C ASN A 150 -3.72 7.60 12.63
N HIS A 151 -4.07 6.93 11.53
CA HIS A 151 -3.71 7.39 10.18
C HIS A 151 -4.92 7.77 9.34
N LYS A 152 -4.76 8.82 8.53
CA LYS A 152 -5.74 9.24 7.53
C LYS A 152 -5.23 8.81 6.16
N THR A 153 -6.10 8.17 5.38
CA THR A 153 -5.78 7.72 4.03
C THR A 153 -5.65 8.90 3.06
N GLU A 154 -4.62 8.85 2.22
CA GLU A 154 -4.45 9.68 1.02
C GLU A 154 -4.88 8.93 -0.26
N PHE A 155 -5.53 7.77 -0.11
CA PHE A 155 -5.93 6.96 -1.24
C PHE A 155 -7.00 7.67 -2.08
N TRP A 156 -6.68 7.86 -3.36
CA TRP A 156 -7.51 8.58 -4.33
C TRP A 156 -8.73 7.78 -4.82
N ARG A 157 -8.87 6.50 -4.40
CA ARG A 157 -10.03 5.63 -4.64
C ARG A 157 -10.61 5.11 -3.32
N PRO A 158 -11.15 5.96 -2.44
CA PRO A 158 -11.61 5.53 -1.12
C PRO A 158 -12.67 4.43 -1.24
N HIS A 159 -12.49 3.35 -0.49
CA HIS A 159 -13.46 2.26 -0.40
C HIS A 159 -14.09 2.31 1.00
N GLY A 160 -15.39 2.66 1.10
CA GLY A 160 -16.07 2.64 2.39
C GLY A 160 -17.33 3.49 2.49
N LYS A 161 -18.08 3.28 3.58
CA LYS A 161 -19.24 4.09 3.94
C LYS A 161 -18.79 5.38 4.64
N GLY A 162 -18.63 6.47 3.89
CA GLY A 162 -18.52 7.83 4.43
C GLY A 162 -17.11 8.31 4.79
N GLU A 163 -17.06 9.48 5.43
CA GLU A 163 -15.87 10.31 5.69
C GLU A 163 -14.83 9.73 6.67
N ASN A 164 -14.95 8.45 7.07
CA ASN A 164 -13.94 7.81 7.91
C ASN A 164 -12.66 7.59 7.10
N SER A 165 -11.78 8.60 7.14
CA SER A 165 -10.44 8.58 6.56
C SER A 165 -9.53 7.50 7.18
N SER A 166 -10.01 6.73 8.16
CA SER A 166 -9.27 5.66 8.84
C SER A 166 -9.16 4.36 8.03
N TYR A 167 -9.83 4.26 6.88
CA TYR A 167 -9.73 3.09 6.00
C TYR A 167 -8.57 3.23 5.03
N LEU A 168 -7.38 2.82 5.47
CA LEU A 168 -6.17 2.76 4.67
C LEU A 168 -6.32 1.76 3.51
N SER A 169 -5.69 2.08 2.39
CA SER A 169 -5.42 1.09 1.34
C SER A 169 -4.41 0.04 1.82
N THR A 170 -4.39 -1.12 1.19
CA THR A 170 -3.45 -2.21 1.51
C THR A 170 -1.99 -1.75 1.44
N CYS A 171 -1.64 -0.92 0.45
CA CYS A 171 -0.30 -0.32 0.35
C CYS A 171 0.03 0.57 1.56
N GLU A 172 -0.91 1.44 1.98
CA GLU A 172 -0.73 2.27 3.18
C GLU A 172 -0.65 1.42 4.46
N CYS A 173 -1.46 0.36 4.57
CA CYS A 173 -1.38 -0.59 5.68
C CYS A 173 0.02 -1.19 5.79
N ILE A 174 0.60 -1.66 4.68
CA ILE A 174 1.95 -2.24 4.67
C ILE A 174 3.00 -1.19 5.05
N TYR A 175 2.88 0.04 4.55
CA TYR A 175 3.78 1.14 4.91
C TYR A 175 3.75 1.45 6.41
N TRP A 176 2.58 1.74 6.96
CA TRP A 176 2.44 2.14 8.37
C TRP A 176 2.82 1.00 9.31
N LEU A 177 2.44 -0.23 8.98
CA LEU A 177 2.82 -1.43 9.74
C LEU A 177 4.33 -1.53 9.91
N ASN A 178 5.08 -1.43 8.81
CA ASN A 178 6.53 -1.60 8.84
C ASN A 178 7.24 -0.40 9.46
N LYS A 179 6.67 0.81 9.33
CA LYS A 179 7.18 2.00 10.04
C LYS A 179 7.04 1.84 11.56
N GLU A 180 5.90 1.36 12.03
CA GLU A 180 5.66 1.11 13.46
C GLU A 180 6.53 -0.03 13.99
N ILE A 181 6.65 -1.15 13.25
CA ILE A 181 7.55 -2.25 13.62
C ILE A 181 9.01 -1.79 13.69
N SER A 182 9.48 -1.01 12.71
CA SER A 182 10.84 -0.47 12.70
C SER A 182 11.12 0.37 13.94
N SER A 183 10.15 1.18 14.36
CA SER A 183 10.23 1.99 15.57
C SER A 183 10.25 1.14 16.83
N LEU A 184 9.35 0.15 16.95
CA LEU A 184 9.23 -0.72 18.11
C LEU A 184 10.43 -1.67 18.27
N LEU A 185 11.09 -2.04 17.17
CA LEU A 185 12.28 -2.87 17.14
C LEU A 185 13.59 -2.05 17.11
N GLU A 186 13.52 -0.72 17.14
CA GLU A 186 14.68 0.19 17.12
C GLU A 186 15.62 -0.01 15.90
N LEU A 187 15.06 -0.40 14.74
CA LEU A 187 15.83 -0.73 13.54
C LEU A 187 16.29 0.51 12.76
N ASN A 188 15.66 1.67 12.97
CA ASN A 188 15.94 2.94 12.29
C ASN A 188 15.96 2.83 10.74
N GLN A 189 15.10 1.98 10.17
CA GLN A 189 15.02 1.77 8.71
C GLN A 189 13.99 2.71 8.08
N ASN A 190 14.32 3.24 6.90
CA ASN A 190 13.40 4.07 6.13
C ASN A 190 12.55 3.21 5.17
N TYR A 191 11.25 3.10 5.45
CA TYR A 191 10.28 2.39 4.61
C TYR A 191 9.48 3.29 3.66
N ASP A 192 9.80 4.58 3.57
CA ASP A 192 9.09 5.53 2.70
C ASP A 192 9.12 5.09 1.23
N GLY A 193 10.14 4.34 0.81
CA GLY A 193 10.24 3.74 -0.53
C GLY A 193 9.03 2.87 -0.92
N ILE A 194 8.33 2.25 0.05
CA ILE A 194 7.07 1.50 -0.17
C ILE A 194 6.01 2.38 -0.84
N MET A 195 5.99 3.68 -0.52
CA MET A 195 4.99 4.63 -1.00
C MET A 195 5.34 5.25 -2.36
N THR A 196 6.53 5.00 -2.93
CA THR A 196 7.00 5.65 -4.17
C THR A 196 6.01 5.49 -5.32
N LEU A 197 5.61 4.24 -5.61
CA LEU A 197 4.66 3.94 -6.69
C LEU A 197 3.23 4.40 -6.35
N PHE A 198 2.88 4.44 -5.06
CA PHE A 198 1.60 4.95 -4.62
C PHE A 198 1.45 6.45 -4.87
N VAL A 199 2.46 7.24 -4.49
CA VAL A 199 2.47 8.69 -4.74
C VAL A 199 2.53 8.96 -6.24
N ALA A 200 3.37 8.27 -7.00
CA ALA A 200 3.44 8.42 -8.46
C ALA A 200 2.09 8.12 -9.13
N GLN A 201 1.38 7.07 -8.70
CA GLN A 201 0.06 6.75 -9.24
C GLN A 201 -1.00 7.79 -8.87
N ALA A 202 -0.94 8.34 -7.66
CA ALA A 202 -1.78 9.47 -7.26
C ALA A 202 -1.51 10.71 -8.14
N CYS A 203 -0.24 11.02 -8.40
CA CYS A 203 0.19 12.08 -9.30
C CYS A 203 -0.36 11.89 -10.72
N LEU A 204 -0.18 10.70 -11.30
CA LEU A 204 -0.65 10.36 -12.65
C LEU A 204 -2.17 10.58 -12.78
N VAL A 205 -2.94 10.08 -11.81
CA VAL A 205 -4.41 10.23 -11.81
C VAL A 205 -4.81 11.70 -11.70
N LYS A 206 -4.20 12.45 -10.78
CA LYS A 206 -4.52 13.87 -10.60
C LYS A 206 -4.13 14.71 -11.82
N GLN A 207 -2.96 14.47 -12.41
CA GLN A 207 -2.50 15.13 -13.63
C GLN A 207 -3.48 14.89 -14.79
N GLN A 208 -3.89 13.63 -14.99
CA GLN A 208 -4.82 13.26 -16.05
C GLN A 208 -6.20 13.91 -15.85
N MET A 209 -6.72 13.94 -14.62
CA MET A 209 -7.99 14.63 -14.34
C MET A 209 -7.86 16.13 -14.62
N TYR A 210 -6.78 16.76 -14.16
CA TYR A 210 -6.54 18.19 -14.37
C TYR A 210 -6.47 18.56 -15.86
N GLN A 211 -5.75 17.78 -16.67
CA GLN A 211 -5.66 17.97 -18.13
C GLN A 211 -7.02 17.87 -18.83
N GLN A 212 -7.99 17.18 -18.23
CA GLN A 212 -9.37 17.07 -18.73
C GLN A 212 -10.29 18.18 -18.19
N GLY A 213 -9.77 19.15 -17.43
CA GLY A 213 -10.57 20.16 -16.73
C GLY A 213 -11.40 19.57 -15.58
N ARG A 214 -10.99 18.42 -15.04
CA ARG A 214 -11.68 17.67 -13.97
C ARG A 214 -10.86 17.64 -12.70
N VAL A 215 -11.52 17.32 -11.59
CA VAL A 215 -10.89 17.07 -10.30
C VAL A 215 -11.16 15.64 -9.85
N VAL A 216 -10.30 15.09 -8.99
CA VAL A 216 -10.53 13.77 -8.41
C VAL A 216 -11.65 13.90 -7.38
N ILE A 217 -12.78 13.24 -7.65
CA ILE A 217 -13.94 13.21 -6.76
C ILE A 217 -14.21 11.76 -6.37
N ALA A 218 -14.37 11.51 -5.07
CA ALA A 218 -14.98 10.27 -4.60
C ALA A 218 -16.47 10.51 -4.37
N LEU A 219 -17.30 9.75 -5.08
CA LEU A 219 -18.75 9.76 -4.92
C LEU A 219 -19.13 8.76 -3.81
N GLY A 220 -19.56 9.28 -2.67
CA GLY A 220 -20.07 8.49 -1.55
C GLY A 220 -21.58 8.62 -1.39
N ARG A 221 -22.20 7.73 -0.59
CA ARG A 221 -23.63 7.82 -0.24
C ARG A 221 -24.02 9.13 0.48
N LYS A 222 -23.05 9.89 1.00
CA LYS A 222 -23.24 11.14 1.76
C LYS A 222 -22.78 12.41 1.00
N GLY A 223 -22.41 12.29 -0.27
CA GLY A 223 -21.99 13.42 -1.11
C GLY A 223 -20.67 13.22 -1.83
N GLU A 224 -20.23 14.28 -2.49
CA GLU A 224 -18.98 14.37 -3.24
C GLU A 224 -17.84 14.84 -2.33
N LYS A 225 -16.72 14.09 -2.31
CA LYS A 225 -15.48 14.55 -1.70
C LYS A 225 -14.45 14.83 -2.79
N GLN A 226 -14.03 16.09 -2.89
CA GLN A 226 -12.94 16.50 -3.76
C GLN A 226 -11.59 16.22 -3.07
N TYR A 227 -10.68 15.61 -3.80
CA TYR A 227 -9.30 15.39 -3.37
C TYR A 227 -8.42 16.52 -3.91
N GLY A 228 -7.45 16.97 -3.11
CA GLY A 228 -6.58 18.11 -3.44
C GLY A 228 -6.03 18.05 -4.87
N GLY A 229 -5.96 19.22 -5.52
CA GLY A 229 -5.72 19.33 -6.96
C GLY A 229 -4.33 18.91 -7.41
N TRP A 230 -4.16 18.74 -8.73
CA TRP A 230 -2.86 18.47 -9.36
C TRP A 230 -1.83 19.56 -9.05
N LEU A 231 -2.21 20.84 -9.22
CA LEU A 231 -1.29 21.97 -9.07
C LEU A 231 -0.69 22.06 -7.66
N ASP A 232 -1.50 21.86 -6.62
CA ASP A 232 -1.01 21.91 -5.23
C ASP A 232 -0.05 20.75 -4.93
N LEU A 233 -0.39 19.54 -5.43
CA LEU A 233 0.46 18.36 -5.24
C LEU A 233 1.77 18.49 -6.02
N GLU A 234 1.71 18.91 -7.28
CA GLU A 234 2.87 19.12 -8.13
C GLU A 234 3.80 20.14 -7.48
N LYS A 235 3.28 21.29 -7.06
CA LYS A 235 4.07 22.32 -6.37
C LYS A 235 4.73 21.76 -5.10
N SER A 236 3.96 21.09 -4.24
CA SER A 236 4.51 20.50 -3.01
C SER A 236 5.62 19.49 -3.25
N LEU A 237 5.57 18.73 -4.34
CA LEU A 237 6.61 17.76 -4.68
C LEU A 237 7.83 18.46 -5.30
N LYS A 238 7.64 19.45 -6.18
CA LYS A 238 8.74 20.25 -6.73
C LYS A 238 9.51 20.96 -5.63
N ASP A 239 8.80 21.66 -4.75
CA ASP A 239 9.38 22.37 -3.60
C ASP A 239 10.17 21.43 -2.67
N LYS A 240 9.86 20.13 -2.66
CA LYS A 240 10.54 19.13 -1.82
C LYS A 240 11.75 18.48 -2.51
N TYR A 241 11.62 18.15 -3.79
CA TYR A 241 12.60 17.32 -4.49
C TYR A 241 13.53 18.11 -5.42
N GLU A 242 13.10 19.25 -5.99
CA GLU A 242 13.94 20.07 -6.87
C GLU A 242 14.92 20.95 -6.06
N THR A 243 14.61 21.28 -4.81
CA THR A 243 15.52 22.06 -3.93
C THR A 243 16.70 21.24 -3.39
N ASN A 244 16.64 19.90 -3.44
CA ASN A 244 17.66 19.01 -2.88
C ASN A 244 18.77 18.61 -3.88
N ASP A 245 18.63 18.95 -5.16
CA ASP A 245 19.64 18.67 -6.21
C ASP A 245 20.71 19.78 -6.34
N SER A 246 20.81 20.68 -5.36
CA SER A 246 21.71 21.84 -5.40
C SER A 246 22.78 21.87 -4.29
N HIS A 247 23.27 20.70 -3.86
CA HIS A 247 24.46 20.56 -3.01
C HIS A 247 25.37 19.41 -3.44
#